data_AF-A0A260ZNK8-F1
#
_entry.id   AF-A0A260ZNK8-F1
#
_cell.length_a   1.000
_cell.length_b   1.000
_cell.length_c   1.000
_cell.angle_alpha   90.00
_cell.angle_beta   90.00
_cell.angle_gamma   90.00
#
_symmetry.space_group_name_H-M   'P 1'
#
loop_
_entity.id
_entity.type
_entity.pdbx_description
1 polymer ?
#
loop_
_entity_poly.entity_id
_entity_poly.type
_entity_poly.pdbx_seq_one_letter_code
_entity_poly.pdbx_strand_id
1 'polypeptide(L)'
;MDGGDILLEDDDIPRKVIHITYSTGNLRFNGRDLPEGVKKGVATRQFACHVLEGRKTIKMTYLRIDNTFEKELRVPENLKLYVQKVRSYGTNMINLVNILDPQCLPLEPFETSVCFPSYYRENQIVANAKILILHGDGFASQIIDWHPTLLKVLNKHVETKDIRLRGAQIREIVQKFMNNPDFKPIGSSYSVQYLYDLSIERLLRKTKNRFNGAFVTLKEIPKCPPTSQVVCVPLNSDKDLIMYRYAGRQVNSRWIKLELRETGSCIPNVEDTTGFRIPWQYLL
;
A
#
# COMPACT_ATOMS: atom_id res chain seq x y z
N MET A 1 6.97 -3.16 -35.04
CA MET A 1 6.52 -2.80 -33.68
C MET A 1 5.83 -1.47 -33.86
N ASP A 2 4.52 -1.51 -33.87
CA ASP A 2 3.71 -0.33 -34.21
C ASP A 2 3.38 0.36 -32.88
N GLY A 3 3.33 1.69 -32.86
CA GLY A 3 3.22 2.43 -31.60
C GLY A 3 1.94 2.08 -30.85
N GLY A 4 1.94 2.25 -29.52
CA GLY A 4 0.75 2.07 -28.68
C GLY A 4 0.59 0.70 -28.01
N ASP A 5 1.41 -0.30 -28.37
CA ASP A 5 1.47 -1.55 -27.59
C ASP A 5 2.45 -1.40 -26.42
N ILE A 6 1.93 -1.55 -25.20
CA ILE A 6 2.72 -1.54 -23.95
C ILE A 6 3.04 -2.98 -23.60
N LEU A 7 4.32 -3.37 -23.71
CA LEU A 7 4.78 -4.67 -23.24
C LEU A 7 4.64 -4.77 -21.71
N LEU A 8 4.17 -5.92 -21.26
CA LEU A 8 3.99 -6.28 -19.86
C LEU A 8 4.80 -7.55 -19.66
N GLU A 9 5.72 -7.55 -18.70
CA GLU A 9 6.50 -8.74 -18.38
C GLU A 9 5.60 -9.78 -17.69
N ASP A 10 5.77 -11.06 -18.07
CA ASP A 10 5.08 -12.18 -17.46
C ASP A 10 5.65 -12.51 -16.07
N ASP A 11 4.76 -12.92 -15.17
CA ASP A 11 5.06 -13.87 -14.09
C ASP A 11 3.97 -14.96 -14.12
N ASP A 12 4.37 -16.23 -14.10
CA ASP A 12 3.50 -17.38 -14.43
C ASP A 12 2.34 -17.60 -13.41
N ILE A 13 1.10 -17.26 -13.80
CA ILE A 13 -0.14 -17.70 -13.11
C ILE A 13 -1.26 -18.01 -14.14
N PRO A 14 -1.87 -19.21 -14.15
CA PRO A 14 -2.86 -19.59 -15.18
C PRO A 14 -4.34 -19.28 -14.83
N ARG A 15 -5.14 -18.86 -15.86
CA ARG A 15 -6.62 -19.09 -16.13
C ARG A 15 -7.47 -17.89 -16.69
N LYS A 16 -7.55 -17.77 -18.03
CA LYS A 16 -8.61 -17.11 -18.86
C LYS A 16 -8.77 -15.56 -18.93
N VAL A 17 -8.16 -14.99 -19.98
CA VAL A 17 -8.66 -13.97 -20.96
C VAL A 17 -10.01 -13.27 -20.65
N ILE A 18 -10.22 -11.93 -20.69
CA ILE A 18 -9.49 -10.64 -20.45
C ILE A 18 -10.58 -9.54 -20.33
N HIS A 19 -10.28 -8.27 -19.97
CA HIS A 19 -10.96 -7.06 -20.51
C HIS A 19 -10.27 -5.74 -20.15
N ILE A 20 -10.09 -4.82 -21.11
CA ILE A 20 -9.81 -3.40 -20.81
C ILE A 20 -11.06 -2.81 -20.14
N THR A 21 -10.93 -2.28 -18.92
CA THR A 21 -12.04 -1.65 -18.18
C THR A 21 -11.73 -0.19 -17.85
N TYR A 22 -12.12 0.73 -18.73
CA TYR A 22 -12.17 2.16 -18.41
C TYR A 22 -13.36 2.42 -17.47
N SER A 23 -13.09 2.66 -16.18
CA SER A 23 -14.12 2.87 -15.17
C SER A 23 -14.60 4.33 -15.10
N THR A 24 -15.56 4.69 -15.94
CA THR A 24 -16.52 5.78 -15.64
C THR A 24 -17.90 5.18 -15.32
N GLY A 25 -18.01 4.52 -14.16
CA GLY A 25 -19.28 4.09 -13.57
C GLY A 25 -20.13 3.12 -14.41
N ASN A 26 -19.88 1.82 -14.26
CA ASN A 26 -20.61 0.67 -14.85
C ASN A 26 -20.40 0.42 -16.35
N LEU A 27 -19.85 -0.76 -16.69
CA LEU A 27 -20.46 -1.80 -17.56
C LEU A 27 -19.45 -2.94 -17.89
N ARG A 28 -19.96 -4.11 -18.26
CA ARG A 28 -19.19 -5.31 -18.69
C ARG A 28 -19.35 -5.51 -20.21
N PHE A 29 -18.43 -6.24 -20.86
CA PHE A 29 -18.62 -6.76 -22.22
C PHE A 29 -18.24 -8.26 -22.34
N ASN A 30 -18.56 -8.82 -23.51
CA ASN A 30 -19.30 -10.08 -23.63
C ASN A 30 -18.65 -11.06 -24.64
N GLY A 31 -18.58 -12.33 -24.28
CA GLY A 31 -17.91 -13.37 -25.07
C GLY A 31 -18.60 -13.70 -26.40
N ARG A 32 -17.98 -13.28 -27.51
CA ARG A 32 -18.14 -13.82 -28.86
C ARG A 32 -16.75 -14.05 -29.47
N ASP A 33 -16.65 -15.02 -30.36
CA ASP A 33 -15.42 -15.27 -31.10
C ASP A 33 -15.14 -14.17 -32.14
N LEU A 34 -13.87 -14.02 -32.52
CA LEU A 34 -13.45 -13.06 -33.55
C LEU A 34 -13.72 -13.60 -34.95
N PRO A 35 -13.99 -12.73 -35.94
CA PRO A 35 -14.12 -13.15 -37.34
C PRO A 35 -12.86 -13.85 -37.85
N GLU A 36 -13.03 -14.79 -38.78
CA GLU A 36 -11.94 -15.56 -39.36
C GLU A 36 -10.87 -14.65 -39.98
N GLY A 37 -9.60 -14.97 -39.74
CA GLY A 37 -8.45 -14.15 -40.15
C GLY A 37 -8.15 -12.92 -39.28
N VAL A 38 -9.04 -12.48 -38.38
CA VAL A 38 -8.81 -11.31 -37.53
C VAL A 38 -7.91 -11.66 -36.34
N LYS A 39 -6.68 -11.13 -36.33
CA LYS A 39 -5.76 -11.28 -35.19
C LYS A 39 -6.29 -10.56 -33.96
N LYS A 40 -6.26 -11.24 -32.81
CA LYS A 40 -6.71 -10.76 -31.49
C LYS A 40 -6.17 -9.39 -31.09
N GLY A 41 -4.89 -9.14 -31.33
CA GLY A 41 -4.25 -7.84 -31.03
C GLY A 41 -4.82 -6.69 -31.86
N VAL A 42 -5.06 -6.92 -33.15
CA VAL A 42 -5.68 -5.94 -34.07
C VAL A 42 -7.11 -5.62 -33.62
N ALA A 43 -7.93 -6.63 -33.34
CA ALA A 43 -9.28 -6.42 -32.82
C ALA A 43 -9.30 -5.65 -31.50
N THR A 44 -8.38 -5.97 -30.58
CA THR A 44 -8.26 -5.28 -29.27
C THR A 44 -7.89 -3.80 -29.46
N ARG A 45 -6.91 -3.51 -30.32
CA ARG A 45 -6.49 -2.14 -30.63
C ARG A 45 -7.58 -1.35 -31.36
N GLN A 46 -8.27 -1.95 -32.33
CA GLN A 46 -9.42 -1.35 -33.01
C GLN A 46 -10.56 -1.04 -32.04
N PHE A 47 -10.90 -1.97 -31.15
CA PHE A 47 -11.89 -1.76 -30.09
C PHE A 47 -11.47 -0.62 -29.15
N ALA A 48 -10.21 -0.56 -28.72
CA ALA A 48 -9.70 0.54 -27.91
C ALA A 48 -9.78 1.89 -28.66
N CYS A 49 -9.37 1.96 -29.93
CA CYS A 49 -9.52 3.16 -30.75
C CYS A 49 -10.99 3.61 -30.90
N HIS A 50 -11.91 2.67 -31.06
CA HIS A 50 -13.35 2.92 -31.19
C HIS A 50 -13.97 3.44 -29.89
N VAL A 51 -13.75 2.74 -28.76
CA VAL A 51 -14.24 3.15 -27.43
C VAL A 51 -13.68 4.51 -26.98
N LEU A 52 -12.47 4.85 -27.45
CA LEU A 52 -11.85 6.14 -27.17
C LEU A 52 -12.19 7.22 -28.20
N GLU A 53 -12.95 6.91 -29.25
CA GLU A 53 -13.46 7.87 -30.25
C GLU A 53 -12.35 8.75 -30.87
N GLY A 54 -11.15 8.18 -31.05
CA GLY A 54 -9.98 8.92 -31.53
C GLY A 54 -9.36 9.93 -30.55
N ARG A 55 -9.82 9.99 -29.29
CA ARG A 55 -9.27 10.87 -28.25
C ARG A 55 -7.83 10.51 -27.92
N LYS A 56 -6.90 11.41 -28.25
CA LYS A 56 -5.45 11.30 -27.93
C LYS A 56 -5.12 11.59 -26.46
N THR A 57 -6.05 12.20 -25.71
CA THR A 57 -5.85 12.54 -24.31
C THR A 57 -7.10 12.22 -23.50
N ILE A 58 -6.94 11.57 -22.36
CA ILE A 58 -8.04 11.22 -21.45
C ILE A 58 -7.68 11.65 -20.05
N LYS A 59 -8.57 12.38 -19.37
CA LYS A 59 -8.43 12.73 -17.95
C LYS A 59 -9.32 11.82 -17.11
N MET A 60 -8.78 11.18 -16.09
CA MET A 60 -9.52 10.29 -15.18
C MET A 60 -8.97 10.35 -13.76
N THR A 61 -9.83 10.19 -12.75
CA THR A 61 -9.38 10.14 -11.35
C THR A 61 -8.64 8.84 -11.02
N TYR A 62 -9.02 7.71 -11.65
CA TYR A 62 -8.49 6.39 -11.32
C TYR A 62 -8.37 5.52 -12.57
N LEU A 63 -7.15 5.03 -12.82
CA LEU A 63 -6.84 4.04 -13.84
C LEU A 63 -6.73 2.66 -13.18
N ARG A 64 -7.58 1.73 -13.60
CA ARG A 64 -7.60 0.34 -13.12
C ARG A 64 -7.18 -0.57 -14.27
N ILE A 65 -6.07 -1.27 -14.10
CA ILE A 65 -5.52 -2.22 -15.07
C ILE A 65 -5.59 -3.60 -14.44
N ASP A 66 -6.60 -4.37 -14.86
CA ASP A 66 -6.76 -5.77 -14.50
C ASP A 66 -6.39 -6.59 -15.74
N ASN A 67 -5.11 -6.94 -15.88
CA ASN A 67 -4.65 -7.71 -17.03
C ASN A 67 -3.92 -8.98 -16.60
N THR A 68 -4.69 -10.05 -16.48
CA THR A 68 -4.22 -11.32 -15.93
C THR A 68 -3.73 -12.28 -17.03
N PHE A 69 -3.90 -11.96 -18.34
CA PHE A 69 -3.64 -12.92 -19.44
C PHE A 69 -3.08 -12.35 -20.75
N GLU A 70 -3.03 -11.04 -20.95
CA GLU A 70 -2.35 -10.46 -22.12
C GLU A 70 -0.99 -9.90 -21.69
N LYS A 71 0.05 -10.26 -22.43
CA LYS A 71 1.41 -9.71 -22.29
C LYS A 71 1.55 -8.28 -22.82
N GLU A 72 0.47 -7.72 -23.37
CA GLU A 72 0.47 -6.43 -24.06
C GLU A 72 -0.80 -5.65 -23.72
N LEU A 73 -0.66 -4.46 -23.14
CA LEU A 73 -1.74 -3.49 -23.03
C LEU A 73 -1.77 -2.65 -24.31
N ARG A 74 -2.66 -3.01 -25.23
CA ARG A 74 -2.79 -2.39 -26.56
C ARG A 74 -3.66 -1.16 -26.49
N VAL A 75 -3.08 0.02 -26.68
CA VAL A 75 -3.77 1.32 -26.70
C VAL A 75 -3.59 2.04 -28.04
N PRO A 76 -4.40 3.06 -28.36
CA PRO A 76 -4.15 3.92 -29.51
C PRO A 76 -2.77 4.59 -29.44
N GLU A 77 -2.18 4.79 -30.62
CA GLU A 77 -0.94 5.56 -30.76
C GLU A 77 -1.07 6.96 -30.18
N ASN A 78 -0.02 7.40 -29.50
CA ASN A 78 0.08 8.73 -28.88
C ASN A 78 -0.98 9.02 -27.80
N LEU A 79 -1.65 7.99 -27.27
CA LEU A 79 -2.56 8.15 -26.14
C LEU A 79 -1.80 8.67 -24.90
N LYS A 80 -2.28 9.77 -24.33
CA LYS A 80 -1.85 10.28 -23.03
C LYS A 80 -2.99 10.24 -22.01
N LEU A 81 -2.71 9.58 -20.87
CA LEU A 81 -3.61 9.46 -19.74
C LEU A 81 -3.19 10.43 -18.65
N TYR A 82 -4.07 11.37 -18.32
CA TYR A 82 -3.95 12.21 -17.15
C TYR A 82 -4.67 11.53 -15.97
N VAL A 83 -3.91 10.96 -15.03
CA VAL A 83 -4.46 10.10 -13.95
C VAL A 83 -3.95 10.53 -12.58
N GLN A 84 -4.82 10.56 -11.58
CA GLN A 84 -4.39 10.83 -10.20
C GLN A 84 -3.99 9.55 -9.45
N LYS A 85 -4.63 8.43 -9.77
CA LYS A 85 -4.59 7.18 -9.01
C LYS A 85 -4.46 6.00 -9.97
N VAL A 86 -3.65 5.00 -9.64
CA VAL A 86 -3.47 3.80 -10.46
C VAL A 86 -3.65 2.55 -9.60
N ARG A 87 -4.27 1.53 -10.17
CA ARG A 87 -4.24 0.15 -9.65
C ARG A 87 -3.84 -0.82 -10.74
N SER A 88 -2.91 -1.72 -10.43
CA SER A 88 -2.54 -2.85 -11.28
C SER A 88 -2.29 -4.11 -10.46
N TYR A 89 -2.83 -5.26 -10.85
CA TYR A 89 -2.59 -6.53 -10.15
C TYR A 89 -1.99 -7.57 -11.09
N GLY A 90 -0.79 -8.06 -10.80
CA GLY A 90 -0.13 -9.10 -11.61
C GLY A 90 0.23 -8.63 -13.02
N THR A 91 0.66 -7.39 -13.16
CA THR A 91 1.11 -6.83 -14.44
C THR A 91 2.30 -5.92 -14.20
N ASN A 92 3.44 -6.15 -14.88
CA ASN A 92 4.56 -5.21 -14.82
C ASN A 92 4.18 -3.88 -15.48
N MET A 93 4.31 -2.79 -14.73
CA MET A 93 3.94 -1.45 -15.14
C MET A 93 5.13 -0.57 -15.58
N ILE A 94 6.29 -1.16 -15.91
CA ILE A 94 7.48 -0.40 -16.36
C ILE A 94 7.16 0.52 -17.55
N ASN A 95 6.41 0.01 -18.52
CA ASN A 95 6.00 0.73 -19.72
C ASN A 95 4.79 1.67 -19.52
N LEU A 96 4.24 1.78 -18.30
CA LEU A 96 3.16 2.73 -17.97
C LEU A 96 3.59 4.19 -18.19
N VAL A 97 4.88 4.48 -17.99
CA VAL A 97 5.49 5.80 -18.23
C VAL A 97 5.24 6.32 -19.66
N ASN A 98 5.10 5.42 -20.63
CA ASN A 98 4.92 5.78 -22.03
C ASN A 98 3.56 6.43 -22.31
N ILE A 99 2.53 6.10 -21.52
CA ILE A 99 1.16 6.62 -21.69
C ILE A 99 0.70 7.56 -20.60
N LEU A 100 1.34 7.62 -19.44
CA LEU A 100 1.02 8.67 -18.47
C LEU A 100 1.51 10.04 -18.99
N ASP A 101 0.72 11.07 -18.70
CA ASP A 101 1.21 12.43 -18.79
C ASP A 101 2.18 12.69 -17.61
N PRO A 102 3.41 13.20 -17.83
CA PRO A 102 4.36 13.47 -16.75
C PRO A 102 3.82 14.39 -15.64
N GLN A 103 2.86 15.27 -15.94
CA GLN A 103 2.21 16.16 -14.96
C GLN A 103 1.37 15.40 -13.91
N CYS A 104 1.17 14.09 -14.08
CA CYS A 104 0.47 13.23 -13.12
C CYS A 104 1.37 12.74 -11.97
N LEU A 105 2.69 12.90 -12.12
CA LEU A 105 3.67 12.34 -11.18
C LEU A 105 4.01 13.36 -10.08
N PRO A 106 4.15 12.93 -8.82
CA PRO A 106 3.90 11.57 -8.31
C PRO A 106 2.40 11.27 -8.13
N LEU A 107 2.00 10.05 -8.49
CA LEU A 107 0.64 9.53 -8.33
C LEU A 107 0.21 9.54 -6.86
N GLU A 108 -1.09 9.69 -6.59
CA GLU A 108 -1.62 9.81 -5.23
C GLU A 108 -1.60 8.47 -4.46
N PRO A 109 -2.54 7.52 -4.68
CA PRO A 109 -2.18 6.11 -4.51
C PRO A 109 -1.78 5.41 -5.82
N PHE A 110 -0.74 4.60 -5.71
CA PHE A 110 -0.51 3.44 -6.56
C PHE A 110 -0.91 2.18 -5.78
N GLU A 111 -1.78 1.35 -6.33
CA GLU A 111 -2.24 0.11 -5.71
C GLU A 111 -1.72 -1.10 -6.51
N THR A 112 -1.06 -2.06 -5.84
CA THR A 112 -0.54 -3.25 -6.51
C THR A 112 -0.63 -4.52 -5.68
N SER A 113 -0.45 -5.68 -6.32
CA SER A 113 -0.22 -6.93 -5.60
C SER A 113 1.23 -6.98 -5.12
N VAL A 114 1.36 -7.33 -3.85
CA VAL A 114 2.60 -7.66 -3.15
C VAL A 114 3.44 -8.78 -3.78
N CYS A 115 2.81 -9.71 -4.52
CA CYS A 115 3.40 -10.97 -4.99
C CYS A 115 4.49 -10.74 -6.04
N PHE A 116 4.54 -9.53 -6.58
CA PHE A 116 5.44 -9.11 -7.66
C PHE A 116 6.38 -8.01 -7.13
N PRO A 117 7.38 -8.37 -6.31
CA PRO A 117 8.21 -7.41 -5.60
C PRO A 117 9.06 -6.53 -6.51
N SER A 118 9.44 -7.00 -7.70
CA SER A 118 10.12 -6.20 -8.74
C SER A 118 9.30 -4.96 -9.10
N TYR A 119 7.98 -5.11 -9.29
CA TYR A 119 7.10 -4.06 -9.80
C TYR A 119 7.01 -2.81 -8.91
N TYR A 120 7.35 -2.90 -7.61
CA TYR A 120 7.37 -1.76 -6.69
C TYR A 120 8.74 -1.51 -6.03
N ARG A 121 9.78 -2.28 -6.39
CA ARG A 121 11.17 -2.00 -6.01
C ARG A 121 11.97 -1.34 -7.12
N GLU A 122 11.71 -1.72 -8.36
CA GLU A 122 12.50 -1.28 -9.54
C GLU A 122 11.79 -0.20 -10.35
N ASN A 123 10.45 -0.18 -10.32
CA ASN A 123 9.66 0.81 -11.05
C ASN A 123 9.64 2.18 -10.34
N GLN A 124 10.26 3.19 -10.95
CA GLN A 124 10.34 4.54 -10.39
C GLN A 124 8.98 5.23 -10.20
N ILE A 125 7.99 4.98 -11.06
CA ILE A 125 6.63 5.54 -10.88
C ILE A 125 6.00 5.00 -9.61
N VAL A 126 6.19 3.71 -9.35
CA VAL A 126 5.63 3.05 -8.17
C VAL A 126 6.41 3.45 -6.91
N ALA A 127 7.74 3.47 -6.95
CA ALA A 127 8.60 3.89 -5.84
C ALA A 127 8.38 5.37 -5.42
N ASN A 128 8.06 6.25 -6.37
CA ASN A 128 7.79 7.67 -6.13
C ASN A 128 6.31 7.99 -5.85
N ALA A 129 5.39 7.02 -5.93
CA ALA A 129 3.98 7.25 -5.61
C ALA A 129 3.83 7.75 -4.16
N LYS A 130 2.97 8.76 -3.95
CA LYS A 130 2.76 9.40 -2.64
C LYS A 130 2.32 8.36 -1.60
N ILE A 131 1.49 7.39 -1.99
CA ILE A 131 1.09 6.24 -1.20
C ILE A 131 1.21 4.97 -2.06
N LEU A 132 1.95 3.97 -1.59
CA LEU A 132 1.90 2.62 -2.14
C LEU A 132 0.93 1.77 -1.32
N ILE A 133 -0.07 1.20 -1.97
CA ILE A 133 -1.03 0.28 -1.35
C ILE A 133 -0.73 -1.14 -1.86
N LEU A 134 -0.19 -1.98 -0.98
CA LEU A 134 0.02 -3.40 -1.25
C LEU A 134 -1.22 -4.19 -0.86
N HIS A 135 -1.79 -4.91 -1.82
CA HIS A 135 -2.89 -5.84 -1.58
C HIS A 135 -2.34 -7.26 -1.44
N GLY A 136 -2.85 -7.99 -0.45
CA GLY A 136 -2.72 -9.44 -0.39
C GLY A 136 -3.86 -10.05 -1.19
N ASP A 137 -3.55 -10.68 -2.32
CA ASP A 137 -4.55 -11.51 -2.99
C ASP A 137 -4.93 -12.71 -2.11
N GLY A 138 -6.16 -13.19 -2.26
CA GLY A 138 -6.78 -14.11 -1.29
C GLY A 138 -6.02 -15.41 -1.07
N PHE A 139 -5.30 -15.90 -2.09
CA PHE A 139 -4.48 -17.10 -2.00
C PHE A 139 -3.08 -16.82 -1.44
N ALA A 140 -2.38 -15.80 -1.94
CA ALA A 140 -1.06 -15.46 -1.43
C ALA A 140 -1.09 -15.10 0.06
N SER A 141 -2.18 -14.46 0.54
CA SER A 141 -2.37 -13.99 1.93
C SER A 141 -2.03 -15.03 3.01
N GLN A 142 -2.08 -16.31 2.67
CA GLN A 142 -1.85 -17.44 3.58
C GLN A 142 -0.49 -18.14 3.37
N ILE A 143 0.23 -17.85 2.28
CA ILE A 143 1.39 -18.61 1.82
C ILE A 143 2.68 -17.78 1.81
N ILE A 144 2.61 -16.49 1.46
CA ILE A 144 3.77 -15.61 1.44
C ILE A 144 4.12 -15.12 2.85
N ASP A 145 5.41 -15.06 3.21
CA ASP A 145 5.81 -14.27 4.37
C ASP A 145 5.78 -12.76 4.02
N TRP A 146 4.69 -12.14 4.46
CA TRP A 146 4.39 -10.72 4.35
C TRP A 146 5.48 -9.81 4.92
N HIS A 147 6.14 -10.28 5.97
CA HIS A 147 6.95 -9.42 6.82
C HIS A 147 8.26 -8.99 6.12
N PRO A 148 9.13 -9.89 5.62
CA PRO A 148 10.34 -9.53 4.86
C PRO A 148 10.08 -8.65 3.65
N THR A 149 8.89 -8.77 3.06
CA THR A 149 8.50 -8.00 1.87
C THR A 149 8.22 -6.55 2.22
N LEU A 150 7.48 -6.27 3.31
CA LEU A 150 7.21 -4.91 3.79
C LEU A 150 8.48 -4.18 4.24
N LEU A 151 9.44 -4.90 4.84
CA LEU A 151 10.74 -4.35 5.25
C LEU A 151 11.65 -3.92 4.08
N LYS A 152 11.28 -4.23 2.84
CA LYS A 152 12.03 -3.87 1.62
C LYS A 152 11.35 -2.78 0.77
N VAL A 153 10.17 -2.27 1.19
CA VAL A 153 9.45 -1.21 0.47
C VAL A 153 10.07 0.15 0.78
N LEU A 154 10.40 0.94 -0.24
CA LEU A 154 11.07 2.24 -0.06
C LEU A 154 10.14 3.47 -0.05
N ASN A 155 8.89 3.37 -0.53
CA ASN A 155 7.90 4.45 -0.48
C ASN A 155 7.74 5.11 0.90
N LYS A 156 7.54 6.44 0.91
CA LYS A 156 7.34 7.23 2.15
C LYS A 156 6.09 6.76 2.92
N HIS A 157 4.99 6.51 2.22
CA HIS A 157 3.76 6.00 2.81
C HIS A 157 3.38 4.65 2.20
N VAL A 158 3.15 3.66 3.06
CA VAL A 158 2.79 2.28 2.69
C VAL A 158 1.48 1.92 3.39
N GLU A 159 0.50 1.40 2.66
CA GLU A 159 -0.70 0.77 3.24
C GLU A 159 -0.79 -0.70 2.82
N THR A 160 -1.26 -1.58 3.72
CA THR A 160 -1.49 -3.00 3.40
C THR A 160 -2.98 -3.33 3.44
N LYS A 161 -3.59 -3.72 2.32
CA LYS A 161 -4.99 -4.17 2.26
C LYS A 161 -5.04 -5.69 2.21
N ASP A 162 -6.00 -6.25 2.96
CA ASP A 162 -6.29 -7.68 3.06
C ASP A 162 -5.10 -8.56 3.57
N ILE A 163 -4.10 -7.91 4.16
CA ILE A 163 -2.91 -8.50 4.79
C ILE A 163 -2.98 -8.25 6.29
N ARG A 164 -3.19 -9.31 7.09
CA ARG A 164 -3.42 -9.20 8.53
C ARG A 164 -2.19 -9.67 9.30
N LEU A 165 -1.41 -8.72 9.81
CA LEU A 165 -0.18 -9.01 10.56
C LEU A 165 -0.48 -9.45 12.00
N ARG A 166 0.30 -10.42 12.48
CA ARG A 166 0.34 -10.80 13.90
C ARG A 166 1.13 -9.78 14.70
N GLY A 167 0.91 -9.74 16.01
CA GLY A 167 1.60 -8.79 16.90
C GLY A 167 3.12 -9.01 16.97
N ALA A 168 3.64 -10.19 16.61
CA ALA A 168 5.08 -10.43 16.47
C ALA A 168 5.64 -9.67 15.26
N GLN A 169 5.07 -9.91 14.06
CA GLN A 169 5.45 -9.25 12.81
C GLN A 169 5.39 -7.72 12.91
N ILE A 170 4.38 -7.13 13.57
CA ILE A 170 4.33 -5.67 13.79
C ILE A 170 5.50 -5.19 14.67
N ARG A 171 5.89 -5.95 15.70
CA ARG A 171 7.07 -5.61 16.52
C ARG A 171 8.39 -5.84 15.79
N GLU A 172 8.43 -6.72 14.80
CA GLU A 172 9.61 -6.89 13.95
C GLU A 172 9.75 -5.73 12.94
N ILE A 173 8.63 -5.15 12.46
CA ILE A 173 8.64 -3.86 11.74
C ILE A 173 9.22 -2.76 12.65
N VAL A 174 8.75 -2.64 13.90
CA VAL A 174 9.33 -1.70 14.88
C VAL A 174 10.83 -1.95 15.09
N GLN A 175 11.24 -3.21 15.25
CA GLN A 175 12.65 -3.58 15.37
C GLN A 175 13.47 -3.18 14.14
N LYS A 176 12.91 -3.26 12.92
CA LYS A 176 13.62 -2.82 11.69
C LYS A 176 13.90 -1.31 11.71
N PHE A 177 12.95 -0.49 12.15
CA PHE A 177 13.15 0.95 12.37
C PHE A 177 14.19 1.21 13.48
N MET A 178 14.08 0.56 14.63
CA MET A 178 15.08 0.68 15.72
C MET A 178 16.50 0.35 15.27
N ASN A 179 16.66 -0.74 14.52
CA ASN A 179 17.97 -1.19 14.04
C ASN A 179 18.49 -0.37 12.85
N ASN A 180 17.68 0.52 12.27
CA ASN A 180 18.00 1.33 11.10
C ASN A 180 17.27 2.70 11.18
N PRO A 181 17.66 3.63 12.08
CA PRO A 181 16.95 4.90 12.27
C PRO A 181 16.85 5.78 11.00
N ASP A 182 17.74 5.57 10.04
CA ASP A 182 17.76 6.27 8.73
C ASP A 182 17.10 5.49 7.58
N PHE A 183 16.47 4.36 7.86
CA PHE A 183 15.74 3.55 6.86
C PHE A 183 14.62 4.34 6.15
N LYS A 184 14.09 5.37 6.80
CA LYS A 184 13.02 6.23 6.28
C LYS A 184 13.18 7.67 6.79
N PRO A 185 12.79 8.68 5.99
CA PRO A 185 12.72 10.06 6.44
C PRO A 185 11.54 10.30 7.39
N ILE A 186 11.59 11.41 8.13
CA ILE A 186 10.50 11.95 8.93
C ILE A 186 9.21 12.11 8.10
N GLY A 187 8.07 11.86 8.74
CA GLY A 187 6.75 11.83 8.12
C GLY A 187 6.47 10.58 7.29
N SER A 188 7.36 9.58 7.27
CA SER A 188 7.05 8.27 6.65
C SER A 188 6.06 7.48 7.51
N SER A 189 5.23 6.64 6.89
CA SER A 189 4.24 5.84 7.64
C SER A 189 3.89 4.50 7.01
N TYR A 190 3.62 3.51 7.86
CA TYR A 190 3.08 2.20 7.50
C TYR A 190 1.70 2.03 8.13
N SER A 191 0.66 1.90 7.32
CA SER A 191 -0.70 1.54 7.73
C SER A 191 -0.93 0.05 7.49
N VAL A 192 -1.00 -0.75 8.55
CA VAL A 192 -1.14 -2.22 8.46
C VAL A 192 -2.42 -2.71 9.12
N GLN A 193 -3.02 -3.78 8.58
CA GLN A 193 -4.16 -4.43 9.26
C GLN A 193 -3.64 -5.41 10.33
N TYR A 194 -4.30 -5.41 11.48
CA TYR A 194 -4.01 -6.29 12.60
C TYR A 194 -5.01 -7.44 12.68
N LEU A 195 -4.54 -8.62 13.09
CA LEU A 195 -5.37 -9.83 13.18
C LEU A 195 -6.50 -9.68 14.23
N TYR A 196 -7.70 -10.15 13.86
CA TYR A 196 -8.97 -9.89 14.56
C TYR A 196 -9.12 -10.54 15.95
N ASP A 197 -8.30 -11.53 16.26
CA ASP A 197 -8.31 -12.31 17.49
C ASP A 197 -7.50 -11.66 18.64
N LEU A 198 -6.63 -10.68 18.35
CA LEU A 198 -5.69 -10.13 19.32
C LEU A 198 -6.07 -8.73 19.84
N SER A 199 -5.84 -8.50 21.14
CA SER A 199 -6.00 -7.19 21.77
C SER A 199 -4.92 -6.20 21.33
N ILE A 200 -5.35 -5.06 20.77
CA ILE A 200 -4.49 -3.95 20.37
C ILE A 200 -3.76 -3.35 21.57
N GLU A 201 -4.45 -3.15 22.70
CA GLU A 201 -3.81 -2.62 23.92
C GLU A 201 -2.69 -3.55 24.41
N ARG A 202 -2.84 -4.87 24.23
CA ARG A 202 -1.77 -5.84 24.52
C ARG A 202 -0.61 -5.74 23.53
N LEU A 203 -0.86 -5.41 22.26
CA LEU A 203 0.20 -5.12 21.29
C LEU A 203 0.95 -3.83 21.68
N LEU A 204 0.22 -2.73 21.88
CA LEU A 204 0.77 -1.42 22.25
C LEU A 204 1.66 -1.53 23.51
N ARG A 205 1.14 -2.11 24.59
CA ARG A 205 1.88 -2.33 25.84
C ARG A 205 3.12 -3.22 25.65
N LYS A 206 3.03 -4.28 24.83
CA LYS A 206 4.19 -5.13 24.52
C LYS A 206 5.25 -4.39 23.69
N THR A 207 4.85 -3.49 22.80
CA THR A 207 5.78 -2.66 22.03
C THR A 207 6.45 -1.62 22.95
N LYS A 208 5.66 -0.88 23.75
CA LYS A 208 6.16 0.05 24.77
C LYS A 208 7.25 -0.62 25.63
N ASN A 209 6.91 -1.72 26.28
CA ASN A 209 7.82 -2.40 27.21
C ASN A 209 9.05 -3.02 26.53
N ARG A 210 8.94 -3.51 25.29
CA ARG A 210 10.07 -4.14 24.57
C ARG A 210 11.07 -3.11 24.02
N PHE A 211 10.60 -1.93 23.63
CA PHE A 211 11.40 -0.92 22.94
C PHE A 211 11.64 0.35 23.77
N ASN A 212 11.49 0.25 25.10
CA ASN A 212 11.65 1.36 26.04
C ASN A 212 10.84 2.62 25.66
N GLY A 213 9.63 2.41 25.13
CA GLY A 213 8.71 3.48 24.73
C GLY A 213 7.86 4.02 25.88
N ALA A 214 7.08 5.05 25.58
CA ALA A 214 6.11 5.65 26.48
C ALA A 214 4.71 5.67 25.85
N PHE A 215 3.65 5.70 26.68
CA PHE A 215 2.35 6.16 26.20
C PHE A 215 2.36 7.69 26.12
N VAL A 216 1.81 8.24 25.03
CA VAL A 216 1.86 9.68 24.74
C VAL A 216 0.53 10.23 24.25
N THR A 217 0.43 11.56 24.24
CA THR A 217 -0.55 12.34 23.50
C THR A 217 0.16 13.06 22.36
N LEU A 218 -0.44 13.10 21.17
CA LEU A 218 0.12 13.80 20.01
C LEU A 218 -0.14 15.31 20.14
N LYS A 219 0.89 16.16 19.94
CA LYS A 219 0.69 17.62 19.88
C LYS A 219 -0.18 18.01 18.68
N GLU A 220 0.07 17.39 17.54
CA GLU A 220 -0.71 17.57 16.32
C GLU A 220 -1.60 16.35 16.05
N ILE A 221 -2.91 16.58 16.05
CA ILE A 221 -3.92 15.55 15.77
C ILE A 221 -3.90 15.23 14.27
N PRO A 222 -3.59 13.98 13.87
CA PRO A 222 -3.59 13.59 12.46
C PRO A 222 -5.03 13.55 11.91
N LYS A 223 -5.17 13.80 10.59
CA LYS A 223 -6.45 13.76 9.86
C LYS A 223 -7.30 12.50 10.12
N CYS A 224 -6.66 11.37 10.40
CA CYS A 224 -7.30 10.18 10.94
C CYS A 224 -6.82 10.01 12.39
N PRO A 225 -7.62 10.44 13.40
CA PRO A 225 -7.16 10.47 14.79
C PRO A 225 -6.97 9.05 15.38
N PRO A 226 -6.13 8.91 16.41
CA PRO A 226 -6.01 7.67 17.17
C PRO A 226 -7.35 7.23 17.78
N THR A 227 -7.56 5.91 17.82
CA THR A 227 -8.71 5.23 18.45
C THR A 227 -8.26 4.21 19.51
N SER A 228 -7.05 4.41 20.04
CA SER A 228 -6.40 3.67 21.12
C SER A 228 -5.44 4.61 21.86
N GLN A 229 -4.77 4.12 22.90
CA GLN A 229 -3.55 4.76 23.37
C GLN A 229 -2.51 4.86 22.23
N VAL A 230 -1.63 5.86 22.30
CA VAL A 230 -0.53 6.06 21.35
C VAL A 230 0.78 5.69 22.05
N VAL A 231 1.59 4.84 21.42
CA VAL A 231 2.94 4.50 21.89
C VAL A 231 3.96 5.30 21.10
N CYS A 232 4.89 5.94 21.78
CA CYS A 232 6.07 6.57 21.21
C CYS A 232 7.30 5.71 21.54
N VAL A 233 8.15 5.45 20.54
CA VAL A 233 9.41 4.73 20.68
C VAL A 233 10.51 5.61 20.09
N PRO A 234 11.47 6.12 20.89
CA PRO A 234 12.56 6.94 20.37
C PRO A 234 13.50 6.08 19.51
N LEU A 235 13.81 6.54 18.30
CA LEU A 235 14.76 5.85 17.41
C LEU A 235 16.18 6.39 17.56
N ASN A 236 16.30 7.71 17.67
CA ASN A 236 17.55 8.46 17.79
C ASN A 236 17.23 9.86 18.38
N SER A 237 18.13 10.84 18.22
CA SER A 237 17.94 12.20 18.74
C SER A 237 16.84 13.01 18.05
N ASP A 238 16.61 12.78 16.75
CA ASP A 238 15.73 13.60 15.90
C ASP A 238 14.40 12.91 15.51
N LYS A 239 14.26 11.59 15.71
CA LYS A 239 13.11 10.79 15.26
C LYS A 239 12.50 9.93 16.34
N ASP A 240 11.19 10.07 16.47
CA ASP A 240 10.29 9.19 17.21
C ASP A 240 9.49 8.30 16.25
N LEU A 241 9.38 7.00 16.56
CA LEU A 241 8.41 6.09 15.93
C LEU A 241 7.14 6.01 16.77
N ILE A 242 6.04 6.46 16.20
CA ILE A 242 4.73 6.50 16.83
C ILE A 242 3.89 5.33 16.33
N MET A 243 3.23 4.61 17.23
CA MET A 243 2.34 3.48 16.91
C MET A 243 0.97 3.63 17.59
N TYR A 244 -0.11 3.54 16.81
CA TYR A 244 -1.49 3.66 17.31
C TYR A 244 -2.51 2.97 16.40
N ARG A 245 -3.69 2.66 16.94
CA ARG A 245 -4.87 2.27 16.15
C ARG A 245 -5.55 3.50 15.60
N TYR A 246 -6.07 3.43 14.37
CA TYR A 246 -6.98 4.46 13.84
C TYR A 246 -8.21 3.82 13.17
N ALA A 247 -9.26 4.60 12.97
CA ALA A 247 -10.39 4.20 12.14
C ALA A 247 -9.99 4.27 10.65
N GLY A 248 -9.71 3.11 10.05
CA GLY A 248 -9.46 3.01 8.61
C GLY A 248 -10.73 3.17 7.76
N ARG A 249 -10.58 3.10 6.44
CA ARG A 249 -11.71 3.31 5.49
C ARG A 249 -12.75 2.18 5.45
N GLN A 250 -12.51 1.07 6.14
CA GLN A 250 -13.43 -0.08 6.19
C GLN A 250 -13.99 -0.23 7.61
N VAL A 251 -15.31 -0.31 7.74
CA VAL A 251 -15.99 -0.64 9.00
C VAL A 251 -15.44 -1.97 9.54
N ASN A 252 -15.26 -2.06 10.86
CA ASN A 252 -14.67 -3.18 11.62
C ASN A 252 -13.16 -3.45 11.45
N SER A 253 -12.48 -2.88 10.45
CA SER A 253 -11.05 -3.16 10.23
C SER A 253 -10.13 -2.60 11.33
N ARG A 254 -9.25 -3.44 11.90
CA ARG A 254 -8.27 -3.08 12.94
C ARG A 254 -6.98 -2.56 12.31
N TRP A 255 -6.95 -1.30 11.90
CA TRP A 255 -5.73 -0.69 11.38
C TRP A 255 -4.81 -0.21 12.50
N ILE A 256 -3.53 -0.54 12.38
CA ILE A 256 -2.43 0.05 13.13
C ILE A 256 -1.66 0.96 12.17
N LYS A 257 -1.37 2.18 12.59
CA LYS A 257 -0.43 3.06 11.92
C LYS A 257 0.88 3.08 12.70
N LEU A 258 1.98 2.96 11.98
CA LEU A 258 3.33 3.29 12.43
C LEU A 258 3.75 4.55 11.67
N GLU A 259 4.26 5.58 12.35
CA GLU A 259 4.55 6.90 11.76
C GLU A 259 5.83 7.47 12.37
N LEU A 260 6.75 7.93 11.51
CA LEU A 260 7.94 8.66 11.96
C LEU A 260 7.62 10.14 12.13
N ARG A 261 7.95 10.71 13.29
CA ARG A 261 7.86 12.15 13.56
C ARG A 261 9.16 12.69 14.17
N GLU A 262 9.28 14.00 14.19
CA GLU A 262 10.35 14.69 14.90
C GLU A 262 10.25 14.45 16.41
N THR A 263 11.39 14.26 17.07
CA THR A 263 11.48 14.16 18.52
C THR A 263 10.78 15.34 19.18
N GLY A 264 9.90 15.07 20.15
CA GLY A 264 9.13 16.11 20.82
C GLY A 264 7.82 16.51 20.11
N SER A 265 7.40 15.79 19.06
CA SER A 265 6.03 15.84 18.50
C SER A 265 4.94 15.29 19.45
N CYS A 266 5.37 14.72 20.58
CA CYS A 266 4.57 14.00 21.56
C CYS A 266 4.69 14.64 22.95
N ILE A 267 3.68 14.44 23.78
CA ILE A 267 3.68 14.76 25.21
C ILE A 267 3.55 13.42 25.96
N PRO A 268 4.48 13.05 26.86
CA PRO A 268 4.34 11.86 27.70
C PRO A 268 3.05 11.90 28.51
N ASN A 269 2.28 10.81 28.49
CA ASN A 269 1.16 10.67 29.40
C ASN A 269 1.72 10.41 30.80
N VAL A 270 1.19 11.10 31.81
CA VAL A 270 1.48 10.77 33.21
C VAL A 270 0.86 9.40 33.48
N GLU A 271 1.71 8.38 33.60
CA GLU A 271 1.28 7.08 34.07
C GLU A 271 1.19 7.15 35.59
N ASP A 272 -0.02 7.03 36.14
CA ASP A 272 -0.22 6.85 37.57
C ASP A 272 0.56 5.62 38.03
N THR A 273 1.69 5.87 38.68
CA THR A 273 2.41 4.86 39.43
C THR A 273 1.62 4.59 40.70
N THR A 274 0.53 3.83 40.56
CA THR A 274 -0.03 3.03 41.65
C THR A 274 1.02 1.99 42.02
N GLY A 275 2.05 2.44 42.73
CA GLY A 275 3.15 1.61 43.18
C GLY A 275 2.59 0.48 44.02
N PHE A 276 3.25 -0.68 43.94
CA PHE A 276 3.06 -1.74 44.93
C PHE A 276 3.45 -1.21 46.31
N ARG A 277 2.50 -0.59 47.00
CA ARG A 277 2.56 -0.43 48.46
C ARG A 277 2.41 -1.84 49.02
N ILE A 278 3.54 -2.49 49.28
CA ILE A 278 3.57 -3.61 50.22
C ILE A 278 2.99 -3.07 51.52
N PRO A 279 1.85 -3.59 52.01
CA PRO A 279 1.29 -3.11 53.26
C PRO A 279 2.29 -3.38 54.39
N TRP A 280 2.58 -2.38 55.23
CA TRP A 280 3.55 -2.49 56.33
C TRP A 280 3.31 -3.68 57.28
N GLN A 281 2.07 -4.16 57.34
CA GLN A 281 1.62 -5.39 57.99
C GLN A 281 2.18 -6.73 57.42
N TYR A 282 3.10 -6.69 56.44
CA TYR A 282 3.82 -7.87 55.91
C TYR A 282 5.36 -7.75 56.02
N LEU A 283 5.88 -6.84 56.85
CA LEU A 283 7.33 -6.63 57.06
C LEU A 283 7.77 -6.81 58.53
N LEU A 284 7.14 -7.75 59.24
CA LEU A 284 7.56 -8.28 60.54
C LEU A 284 7.47 -9.81 60.52
#